data_AF-A0A2E7MBG8-F1
#
_entry.id   AF-A0A2E7MBG8-F1
#
_cell.length_a   1.000
_cell.length_b   1.000
_cell.length_c   1.000
_cell.angle_alpha   90.00
_cell.angle_beta   90.00
_cell.angle_gamma   90.00
#
_symmetry.space_group_name_H-M   'P 1'
#
loop_
_entity.id
_entity.type
_entity.pdbx_description
1 polymer ?
#
loop_
_entity_poly.entity_id
_entity_poly.type
_entity_poly.pdbx_seq_one_letter_code
_entity_poly.pdbx_strand_id
1 'polypeptide(L)'
;MTICWAFLLEPKKASPPLWQMATTIWRSSRWMGWSLSDAVGHNESESTPVTTLTITMVVIALALAVCGIAFSLIPVLPGPPLSAVVLLILQWGLDQSGQATDVGWAVAFSALVVGLGLSAIDMFAPILAERMGQTSRPASLGAYAGMIIGFGLSTVVGIPLAVTGFVTFLLGTVLAAAISIAFVFGMPFVGALVGELVSRGLKDQGDGVPLTHLLRDSVQSATTQWLCLVLTTTFKLVFGIGVLTGAIVLLVVQTT
;
A
#
# COMPACT_ATOMS: atom_id res chain seq x y z
N MET A 1 -47.68 -2.36 34.17
CA MET A 1 -46.84 -1.69 33.15
C MET A 1 -46.00 -2.79 32.49
N THR A 2 -46.42 -3.64 31.54
CA THR A 2 -47.43 -3.61 30.45
C THR A 2 -47.28 -2.44 29.48
N ILE A 3 -46.41 -2.64 28.48
CA ILE A 3 -46.33 -2.13 27.09
C ILE A 3 -45.01 -2.74 26.57
N CYS A 4 -44.85 -3.44 25.46
CA CYS A 4 -45.73 -3.97 24.43
C CYS A 4 -44.92 -5.12 23.78
N TRP A 5 -45.43 -6.35 23.87
CA TRP A 5 -44.82 -7.58 23.34
C TRP A 5 -45.49 -7.98 22.01
N ALA A 6 -45.73 -7.02 21.13
CA ALA A 6 -46.50 -7.21 19.91
C ALA A 6 -45.67 -6.88 18.66
N PHE A 7 -44.69 -7.73 18.34
CA PHE A 7 -44.07 -7.77 17.01
C PHE A 7 -43.58 -9.19 16.62
N LEU A 8 -44.13 -10.21 17.26
CA LEU A 8 -43.95 -11.60 16.87
C LEU A 8 -45.32 -12.13 16.44
N LEU A 9 -45.48 -12.31 15.13
CA LEU A 9 -46.43 -13.15 14.39
C LEU A 9 -47.00 -12.41 13.17
N GLU A 10 -46.15 -12.12 12.18
CA GLU A 10 -46.62 -12.01 10.79
C GLU A 10 -46.21 -13.27 10.03
N PRO A 11 -47.15 -13.95 9.33
CA PRO A 11 -46.82 -15.10 8.51
C PRO A 11 -45.96 -14.68 7.33
N LYS A 12 -44.85 -15.40 7.11
CA LYS A 12 -43.94 -15.27 5.97
C LYS A 12 -44.73 -15.18 4.66
N LYS A 13 -44.87 -13.98 4.11
CA LYS A 13 -45.23 -13.80 2.70
C LYS A 13 -44.06 -14.32 1.87
N ALA A 14 -44.31 -15.37 1.11
CA ALA A 14 -43.35 -15.95 0.17
C ALA A 14 -42.82 -14.85 -0.75
N SER A 15 -41.50 -14.69 -0.78
CA SER A 15 -40.80 -13.84 -1.73
C SER A 15 -41.16 -14.27 -3.16
N PRO A 16 -41.47 -13.35 -4.08
CA PRO A 16 -41.75 -13.70 -5.46
C PRO A 16 -40.53 -14.40 -6.08
N PRO A 17 -40.75 -15.43 -6.93
CA PRO A 17 -39.65 -16.15 -7.54
C PRO A 17 -38.85 -15.23 -8.47
N LEU A 18 -37.52 -15.38 -8.47
CA LEU A 18 -36.53 -14.54 -9.19
C LEU A 18 -36.88 -14.27 -10.67
N TRP A 19 -37.61 -15.16 -11.33
CA TRP A 19 -38.02 -14.97 -12.72
C TRP A 19 -39.08 -13.86 -12.90
N GLN A 20 -39.91 -13.57 -11.89
CA GLN A 20 -40.87 -12.46 -11.97
C GLN A 20 -40.17 -11.10 -11.90
N MET A 21 -39.10 -10.96 -11.11
CA MET A 21 -38.28 -9.74 -11.07
C MET A 21 -37.53 -9.47 -12.39
N ALA A 22 -37.07 -10.52 -13.08
CA ALA A 22 -36.41 -10.37 -14.38
C ALA A 22 -37.34 -9.82 -15.47
N THR A 23 -38.64 -10.17 -15.44
CA THR A 23 -39.60 -9.67 -16.44
C THR A 23 -40.03 -8.22 -16.21
N THR A 24 -39.95 -7.71 -14.98
CA THR A 24 -40.27 -6.30 -14.69
C THR A 24 -39.16 -5.37 -15.18
N ILE A 25 -37.89 -5.78 -15.06
CA ILE A 25 -36.72 -5.03 -15.56
C ILE A 25 -36.66 -5.05 -17.10
N TRP A 26 -37.09 -6.14 -17.73
CA TRP A 26 -37.13 -6.24 -19.20
C TRP A 26 -38.28 -5.43 -19.84
N ARG A 27 -39.39 -5.19 -19.12
CA ARG A 27 -40.49 -4.34 -19.61
C ARG A 27 -40.25 -2.84 -19.46
N SER A 28 -39.44 -2.40 -18.48
CA SER A 28 -39.09 -0.98 -18.33
C SER A 28 -38.03 -0.50 -19.33
N SER A 29 -37.29 -1.41 -19.97
CA SER A 29 -36.28 -1.10 -20.99
C SER A 29 -36.84 -0.96 -22.41
N ARG A 30 -38.14 -1.24 -22.62
CA ARG A 30 -38.79 -1.17 -23.94
C ARG A 30 -39.56 0.13 -24.23
N TRP A 31 -39.62 1.05 -23.26
CA TRP A 31 -40.43 2.28 -23.34
C TRP A 31 -39.65 3.59 -23.36
N MET A 32 -38.30 3.55 -23.35
CA MET A 32 -37.50 4.71 -23.75
C MET A 32 -37.23 4.62 -25.25
N GLY A 33 -38.26 4.98 -26.03
CA GLY A 33 -38.12 5.25 -27.45
C GLY A 33 -37.19 6.44 -27.67
N TRP A 34 -35.91 6.14 -27.88
CA TRP A 34 -35.01 7.07 -28.55
C TRP A 34 -35.41 7.11 -30.02
N SER A 35 -35.96 8.24 -30.43
CA SER A 35 -36.23 8.55 -31.82
C SER A 35 -34.91 8.69 -32.56
N LEU A 36 -34.67 7.82 -33.54
CA LEU A 36 -33.51 7.88 -34.45
C LEU A 36 -33.48 9.16 -35.32
N SER A 37 -34.49 10.03 -35.22
CA SER A 37 -34.56 11.31 -35.93
C SER A 37 -33.81 12.46 -35.24
N ASP A 38 -33.43 12.32 -33.96
CA ASP A 38 -32.73 13.39 -33.23
C ASP A 38 -31.20 13.27 -33.32
N ALA A 39 -30.70 12.23 -34.00
CA ALA A 39 -29.27 11.94 -34.17
C ALA A 39 -28.62 12.63 -35.37
N VAL A 40 -29.37 13.44 -36.15
CA VAL A 40 -28.85 14.19 -37.31
C VAL A 40 -29.14 15.67 -37.14
N GLY A 41 -28.76 16.19 -35.98
CA GLY A 41 -28.61 17.62 -35.72
C GLY A 41 -27.13 17.93 -35.58
N HIS A 42 -26.60 18.71 -36.53
CA HIS A 42 -25.28 19.33 -36.47
C HIS A 42 -24.90 19.78 -35.05
N ASN A 43 -23.79 19.27 -34.54
CA ASN A 43 -22.89 20.03 -33.67
C ASN A 43 -21.46 19.56 -33.96
N GLU A 44 -20.85 20.32 -34.86
CA GLU A 44 -19.41 20.35 -35.02
C GLU A 44 -18.77 20.77 -33.69
N SER A 45 -17.78 19.99 -33.24
CA SER A 45 -16.74 20.41 -32.31
C SER A 45 -17.17 21.07 -30.99
N GLU A 46 -17.72 20.29 -30.07
CA GLU A 46 -17.51 20.56 -28.63
C GLU A 46 -16.84 19.33 -28.00
N SER A 47 -15.57 19.14 -28.34
CA SER A 47 -14.72 18.14 -27.72
C SER A 47 -14.45 18.53 -26.27
N THR A 48 -15.33 18.04 -25.39
CA THR A 48 -14.94 17.18 -24.28
C THR A 48 -13.80 17.67 -23.35
N PRO A 49 -14.04 18.68 -22.50
CA PRO A 49 -13.15 18.93 -21.35
C PRO A 49 -13.19 17.77 -20.33
N VAL A 50 -14.34 17.08 -20.21
CA VAL A 50 -14.56 16.04 -19.18
C VAL A 50 -13.79 14.74 -19.45
N THR A 51 -13.70 14.28 -20.71
CA THR A 51 -12.96 13.04 -21.03
C THR A 51 -11.45 13.22 -20.91
N THR A 52 -10.93 14.37 -21.34
CA THR A 52 -9.49 14.69 -21.24
C THR A 52 -9.04 14.76 -19.77
N LEU A 53 -9.84 15.38 -18.91
CA LEU A 53 -9.58 15.46 -17.47
C LEU A 53 -9.58 14.07 -16.80
N THR A 54 -10.54 13.22 -17.15
CA THR A 54 -10.63 11.85 -16.64
C THR A 54 -9.42 11.01 -17.02
N ILE A 55 -9.01 11.03 -18.30
CA ILE A 55 -7.84 10.28 -18.78
C ILE A 55 -6.57 10.78 -18.09
N THR A 56 -6.41 12.09 -17.93
CA THR A 56 -5.24 12.67 -17.26
C THR A 56 -5.16 12.24 -15.79
N MET A 57 -6.28 12.22 -15.08
CA MET A 57 -6.34 11.72 -13.70
C MET A 57 -6.02 10.23 -13.60
N VAL A 58 -6.46 9.41 -14.55
CA VAL A 58 -6.13 7.97 -14.60
C VAL A 58 -4.63 7.76 -14.82
N VAL A 59 -4.00 8.51 -15.71
CA VAL A 59 -2.54 8.42 -15.94
C VAL A 59 -1.76 8.83 -14.68
N ILE A 60 -2.14 9.93 -14.04
CA ILE A 60 -1.53 10.39 -12.79
C ILE A 60 -1.74 9.35 -11.68
N ALA A 61 -2.94 8.79 -11.58
CA ALA A 61 -3.28 7.74 -10.63
C ALA A 61 -2.39 6.50 -10.84
N LEU A 62 -2.21 6.04 -12.07
CA LEU A 62 -1.35 4.90 -12.39
C LEU A 62 0.12 5.17 -12.06
N ALA A 63 0.63 6.36 -12.40
CA ALA A 63 2.00 6.77 -12.07
C ALA A 63 2.23 6.82 -10.55
N LEU A 64 1.29 7.39 -9.79
CA LEU A 64 1.32 7.41 -8.34
C LEU A 64 1.21 6.01 -7.73
N ALA A 65 0.46 5.09 -8.34
CA ALA A 65 0.38 3.70 -7.88
C ALA A 65 1.72 2.99 -8.00
N VAL A 66 2.41 3.15 -9.13
CA VAL A 66 3.76 2.61 -9.35
C VAL A 66 4.74 3.22 -8.35
N CYS A 67 4.71 4.54 -8.16
CA CYS A 67 5.51 5.21 -7.16
C CYS A 67 5.21 4.72 -5.73
N GLY A 68 3.94 4.50 -5.38
CA GLY A 68 3.53 4.01 -4.06
C GLY A 68 4.01 2.59 -3.79
N ILE A 69 3.99 1.71 -4.80
CA ILE A 69 4.59 0.38 -4.71
C ILE A 69 6.12 0.49 -4.54
N ALA A 70 6.78 1.34 -5.34
CA ALA A 70 8.21 1.55 -5.22
C ALA A 70 8.61 2.09 -3.84
N PHE A 71 7.86 3.06 -3.30
CA PHE A 71 8.08 3.60 -1.95
C PHE A 71 7.74 2.61 -0.84
N SER A 72 6.93 1.59 -1.11
CA SER A 72 6.65 0.52 -0.15
C SER A 72 7.86 -0.40 0.09
N LEU A 73 8.83 -0.42 -0.83
CA LEU A 73 10.09 -1.15 -0.68
C LEU A 73 11.09 -0.44 0.23
N ILE A 74 10.89 0.86 0.48
CA ILE A 74 11.80 1.65 1.27
C ILE A 74 11.21 1.79 2.69
N PRO A 75 11.85 1.20 3.71
CA PRO A 75 11.41 1.38 5.08
C PRO A 75 11.48 2.87 5.45
N VAL A 76 10.50 3.36 6.24
CA VAL A 76 10.22 4.78 6.57
C VAL A 76 9.36 5.55 5.56
N LEU A 77 9.43 5.26 4.25
CA LEU A 77 8.62 6.02 3.30
C LEU A 77 7.13 5.63 3.37
N PRO A 78 6.21 6.61 3.24
CA PRO A 78 4.77 6.37 3.26
C PRO A 78 4.27 5.85 1.91
N GLY A 79 4.77 4.68 1.48
CA GLY A 79 4.30 3.98 0.28
C GLY A 79 2.81 3.62 0.32
N PRO A 80 2.31 2.91 1.35
CA PRO A 80 0.91 2.50 1.42
C PRO A 80 -0.11 3.65 1.42
N PRO A 81 0.09 4.76 2.17
CA PRO A 81 -0.78 5.93 2.07
C PRO A 81 -0.77 6.53 0.66
N LEU A 82 0.40 6.60 0.01
CA LEU A 82 0.51 7.15 -1.34
C LEU A 82 -0.21 6.26 -2.37
N SER A 83 -0.09 4.93 -2.25
CA SER A 83 -0.89 4.00 -3.03
C SER A 83 -2.40 4.17 -2.80
N ALA A 84 -2.84 4.41 -1.56
CA ALA A 84 -4.26 4.61 -1.27
C ALA A 84 -4.82 5.94 -1.81
N VAL A 85 -4.00 7.00 -1.83
CA VAL A 85 -4.37 8.29 -2.44
C VAL A 85 -4.73 8.14 -3.93
N VAL A 86 -4.15 7.15 -4.62
CA VAL A 86 -4.53 6.81 -6.00
C VAL A 86 -6.01 6.50 -6.11
N LEU A 87 -6.57 5.69 -5.20
CA LEU A 87 -7.98 5.33 -5.21
C LEU A 87 -8.87 6.56 -4.96
N LEU A 88 -8.41 7.50 -4.13
CA LEU A 88 -9.13 8.75 -3.87
C LEU A 88 -9.12 9.67 -5.09
N ILE A 89 -7.98 9.83 -5.76
CA ILE A 89 -7.88 10.60 -7.01
C ILE A 89 -8.75 9.95 -8.09
N LEU A 90 -8.75 8.63 -8.17
CA LEU A 90 -9.56 7.89 -9.13
C LEU A 90 -11.05 8.10 -8.86
N GLN A 91 -11.51 7.94 -7.62
CA GLN A 91 -12.91 8.19 -7.25
C GLN A 91 -13.32 9.64 -7.47
N TRP A 92 -12.41 10.59 -7.23
CA TRP A 92 -12.68 11.99 -7.52
C TRP A 92 -12.85 12.25 -9.02
N GLY A 93 -12.02 11.64 -9.87
CA GLY A 93 -12.19 11.72 -11.32
C GLY A 93 -13.51 11.10 -11.80
N LEU A 94 -13.92 9.98 -11.19
CA LEU A 94 -15.20 9.32 -11.48
C LEU A 94 -16.42 10.10 -10.96
N ASP A 95 -16.25 10.88 -9.89
CA ASP A 95 -17.32 11.73 -9.35
C ASP A 95 -17.64 12.88 -10.31
N GLN A 96 -16.62 13.46 -10.93
CA GLN A 96 -16.80 14.48 -11.96
C GLN A 96 -17.53 13.96 -13.21
N SER A 97 -17.44 12.65 -13.50
CA SER A 97 -18.15 12.01 -14.62
C SER A 97 -19.52 11.44 -14.22
N GLY A 98 -19.94 11.57 -12.95
CA GLY A 98 -21.18 11.00 -12.43
C GLY A 98 -21.18 9.47 -12.31
N GLN A 99 -19.99 8.84 -12.35
CA GLN A 99 -19.80 7.39 -12.27
C GLN A 99 -19.25 6.94 -10.90
N ALA A 100 -18.99 7.86 -9.98
CA ALA A 100 -18.59 7.49 -8.62
C ALA A 100 -19.70 6.71 -7.90
N THR A 101 -19.27 5.77 -7.06
CA THR A 101 -20.17 4.97 -6.24
C THR A 101 -19.81 5.14 -4.77
N ASP A 102 -20.80 5.11 -3.88
CA ASP A 102 -20.58 5.16 -2.42
C ASP A 102 -19.64 4.05 -1.94
N VAL A 103 -19.77 2.86 -2.56
CA VAL A 103 -18.89 1.71 -2.31
C VAL A 103 -17.45 2.02 -2.72
N GLY A 104 -17.24 2.67 -3.86
CA GLY A 104 -15.93 3.10 -4.34
C GLY A 104 -15.23 4.06 -3.37
N TRP A 105 -15.96 5.06 -2.85
CA TRP A 105 -15.45 5.95 -1.80
C TRP A 105 -15.12 5.22 -0.51
N ALA A 106 -15.99 4.31 -0.04
CA ALA A 106 -15.73 3.51 1.15
C ALA A 106 -14.46 2.63 1.02
N VAL A 107 -14.23 2.05 -0.16
CA VAL A 107 -13.01 1.29 -0.46
C VAL A 107 -11.78 2.20 -0.47
N ALA A 108 -11.86 3.38 -1.09
CA ALA A 108 -10.74 4.32 -1.13
C ALA A 108 -10.35 4.83 0.27
N PHE A 109 -11.32 5.18 1.10
CA PHE A 109 -11.07 5.61 2.47
C PHE A 109 -10.55 4.48 3.37
N SER A 110 -11.12 3.27 3.26
CA SER A 110 -10.62 2.13 4.04
C SER A 110 -9.19 1.77 3.66
N ALA A 111 -8.83 1.81 2.36
CA ALA A 111 -7.46 1.68 1.91
C ALA A 111 -6.55 2.76 2.51
N LEU A 112 -6.98 4.03 2.56
CA LEU A 112 -6.17 5.10 3.16
C LEU A 112 -5.91 4.85 4.65
N VAL A 113 -6.93 4.47 5.41
CA VAL A 113 -6.81 4.19 6.85
C VAL A 113 -5.87 3.01 7.08
N VAL A 114 -6.02 1.91 6.33
CA VAL A 114 -5.14 0.74 6.42
C VAL A 114 -3.70 1.11 6.02
N GLY A 115 -3.53 1.88 4.95
CA GLY A 115 -2.23 2.35 4.49
C GLY A 115 -1.50 3.21 5.53
N LEU A 116 -2.21 4.14 6.16
CA LEU A 116 -1.67 4.94 7.28
C LEU A 116 -1.29 4.06 8.47
N GLY A 117 -2.12 3.08 8.81
CA GLY A 117 -1.83 2.11 9.87
C GLY A 117 -0.56 1.31 9.59
N LEU A 118 -0.39 0.78 8.37
CA LEU A 118 0.81 0.05 7.95
C LEU A 118 2.06 0.93 7.97
N SER A 119 1.95 2.19 7.54
CA SER A 119 3.06 3.15 7.63
C SER A 119 3.44 3.48 9.07
N ALA A 120 2.46 3.63 9.96
CA ALA A 120 2.73 3.83 11.39
C ALA A 120 3.43 2.60 12.00
N ILE A 121 2.93 1.39 11.72
CA ILE A 121 3.54 0.15 12.21
C ILE A 121 5.00 0.03 11.76
N ASP A 122 5.31 0.40 10.51
CA ASP A 122 6.67 0.36 10.00
C ASP A 122 7.61 1.36 10.70
N MET A 123 7.14 2.59 10.93
CA MET A 123 7.90 3.60 11.66
C MET A 123 8.12 3.20 13.13
N PHE A 124 7.15 2.50 13.74
CA PHE A 124 7.24 2.01 15.11
C PHE A 124 7.80 0.59 15.24
N ALA A 125 8.11 -0.12 14.15
CA ALA A 125 8.61 -1.49 14.17
C ALA A 125 9.81 -1.71 15.11
N PRO A 126 10.88 -0.88 15.07
CA PRO A 126 12.01 -1.04 16.00
C PRO A 126 11.62 -0.78 17.47
N ILE A 127 10.65 0.12 17.71
CA ILE A 127 10.15 0.43 19.06
C ILE A 127 9.23 -0.69 19.59
N LEU A 128 8.43 -1.30 18.70
CA LEU A 128 7.57 -2.44 19.05
C LEU A 128 8.42 -3.67 19.41
N ALA A 129 9.50 -3.94 18.66
CA ALA A 129 10.42 -5.03 18.95
C ALA A 129 11.10 -4.85 20.33
N GLU A 130 11.45 -3.61 20.70
CA GLU A 130 11.95 -3.28 22.03
C GLU A 130 10.89 -3.55 23.11
N ARG A 131 9.66 -3.06 22.95
CA ARG A 131 8.60 -3.19 23.95
C ARG A 131 8.13 -4.62 24.16
N MET A 132 8.24 -5.48 23.15
CA MET A 132 7.96 -6.91 23.28
C MET A 132 9.06 -7.68 24.03
N GLY A 133 10.10 -6.98 24.52
CA GLY A 133 11.21 -7.58 25.27
C GLY A 133 12.12 -8.44 24.41
N GLN A 134 11.97 -8.38 23.09
CA GLN A 134 12.72 -9.22 22.16
C GLN A 134 14.08 -8.61 21.78
N THR A 135 14.25 -7.29 21.96
CA THR A 135 15.46 -6.57 21.53
C THR A 135 15.82 -5.46 22.50
N SER A 136 17.10 -5.12 22.61
CA SER A 136 17.56 -4.00 23.45
C SER A 136 17.35 -2.64 22.78
N ARG A 137 17.25 -1.57 23.60
CA ARG A 137 17.28 -0.16 23.14
C ARG A 137 18.46 0.18 22.21
N PRO A 138 19.70 -0.20 22.54
CA PRO A 138 20.83 0.11 21.67
C PRO A 138 20.78 -0.64 20.34
N ALA A 139 20.24 -1.86 20.29
CA ALA A 139 19.97 -2.52 19.02
C ALA A 139 18.92 -1.78 18.20
N SER A 140 17.81 -1.34 18.80
CA SER A 140 16.75 -0.61 18.07
C SER A 140 17.25 0.72 17.48
N LEU A 141 18.04 1.48 18.25
CA LEU A 141 18.73 2.68 17.77
C LEU A 141 19.74 2.37 16.66
N GLY A 142 20.52 1.30 16.84
CA GLY A 142 21.46 0.82 15.84
C GLY A 142 20.78 0.46 14.52
N ALA A 143 19.67 -0.28 14.57
CA ALA A 143 18.87 -0.61 13.39
C ALA A 143 18.32 0.63 12.70
N TYR A 144 17.82 1.60 13.47
CA TYR A 144 17.30 2.85 12.93
C TYR A 144 18.40 3.66 12.22
N ALA A 145 19.58 3.78 12.84
CA ALA A 145 20.74 4.42 12.21
C ALA A 145 21.20 3.66 10.94
N GLY A 146 21.24 2.33 11.02
CA GLY A 146 21.55 1.46 9.89
C GLY A 146 20.57 1.64 8.73
N MET A 147 19.28 1.79 9.00
CA MET A 147 18.26 2.07 8.01
C MET A 147 18.48 3.41 7.30
N ILE A 148 18.78 4.49 8.06
CA ILE A 148 19.09 5.80 7.49
C ILE A 148 20.35 5.73 6.60
N ILE A 149 21.41 5.07 7.08
CA ILE A 149 22.66 4.91 6.32
C ILE A 149 22.42 4.07 5.07
N GLY A 150 21.68 2.96 5.18
CA GLY A 150 21.33 2.10 4.05
C GLY A 150 20.54 2.83 2.98
N PHE A 151 19.58 3.67 3.38
CA PHE A 151 18.84 4.54 2.46
C PHE A 151 19.76 5.57 1.77
N GLY A 152 20.64 6.22 2.54
CA GLY A 152 21.62 7.15 2.01
C GLY A 152 22.54 6.49 0.97
N LEU A 153 23.08 5.31 1.29
CA LEU A 153 23.94 4.54 0.39
C LEU A 153 23.19 4.03 -0.85
N SER A 154 21.95 3.58 -0.70
CA SER A 154 21.09 3.22 -1.84
C SER A 154 20.88 4.41 -2.78
N THR A 155 20.71 5.61 -2.23
CA THR A 155 20.48 6.84 -3.00
C THR A 155 21.77 7.32 -3.69
N VAL A 156 22.90 7.26 -3.00
CA VAL A 156 24.20 7.75 -3.50
C VAL A 156 24.89 6.76 -4.44
N VAL A 157 24.75 5.46 -4.19
CA VAL A 157 25.44 4.41 -4.97
C VAL A 157 24.48 3.72 -5.91
N GLY A 158 23.32 3.29 -5.40
CA GLY A 158 22.35 2.49 -6.15
C GLY A 158 21.70 3.22 -7.31
N ILE A 159 21.16 4.43 -7.08
CA ILE A 159 20.47 5.20 -8.11
C ILE A 159 21.42 5.61 -9.26
N PRO A 160 22.64 6.13 -9.00
CA PRO A 160 23.56 6.46 -10.09
C PRO A 160 24.01 5.25 -10.89
N LEU A 161 24.21 4.09 -10.25
CA LEU A 161 24.46 2.82 -10.94
C LEU A 161 23.26 2.36 -11.78
N ALA A 162 22.04 2.60 -11.32
CA ALA A 162 20.83 2.27 -12.09
C ALA A 162 20.71 3.17 -13.33
N VAL A 163 21.01 4.46 -13.22
CA VAL A 163 20.98 5.42 -14.34
C VAL A 163 22.07 5.10 -15.37
N THR A 164 23.29 4.81 -14.93
CA THR A 164 24.38 4.39 -15.83
C THR A 164 24.16 2.98 -16.40
N GLY A 165 23.55 2.09 -15.62
CA GLY A 165 23.11 0.75 -16.03
C GLY A 165 22.01 0.79 -17.09
N PHE A 166 21.04 1.71 -16.97
CA PHE A 166 19.96 1.91 -17.95
C PHE A 166 20.51 2.31 -19.33
N VAL A 167 21.60 3.07 -19.34
CA VAL A 167 22.31 3.45 -20.57
C VAL A 167 23.11 2.28 -21.17
N THR A 168 23.50 1.28 -20.36
CA THR A 168 24.46 0.24 -20.78
C THR A 168 23.86 -1.15 -21.03
N PHE A 169 22.85 -1.63 -20.29
CA PHE A 169 21.98 -2.78 -20.61
C PHE A 169 21.08 -3.14 -19.40
N LEU A 170 20.04 -3.97 -19.64
CA LEU A 170 19.14 -4.59 -18.63
C LEU A 170 19.86 -5.25 -17.43
N LEU A 171 21.12 -5.69 -17.60
CA LEU A 171 21.90 -6.30 -16.53
C LEU A 171 22.38 -5.28 -15.48
N GLY A 172 22.72 -4.05 -15.92
CA GLY A 172 23.19 -2.99 -15.02
C GLY A 172 22.09 -2.46 -14.09
N THR A 173 20.85 -2.40 -14.58
CA THR A 173 19.70 -1.99 -13.78
C THR A 173 19.31 -3.03 -12.74
N VAL A 174 19.36 -4.32 -13.09
CA VAL A 174 19.10 -5.43 -12.14
C VAL A 174 20.15 -5.45 -11.03
N LEU A 175 21.43 -5.31 -11.38
CA LEU A 175 22.51 -5.29 -10.38
C LEU A 175 22.40 -4.07 -9.46
N ALA A 176 22.12 -2.88 -10.01
CA ALA A 176 21.93 -1.67 -9.22
C ALA A 176 20.74 -1.79 -8.26
N ALA A 177 19.63 -2.38 -8.70
CA ALA A 177 18.47 -2.65 -7.85
C ALA A 177 18.82 -3.64 -6.74
N ALA A 178 19.54 -4.73 -7.04
CA ALA A 178 19.97 -5.71 -6.05
C ALA A 178 20.87 -5.09 -4.98
N ILE A 179 21.83 -4.25 -5.37
CA ILE A 179 22.73 -3.54 -4.44
C ILE A 179 21.94 -2.56 -3.56
N SER A 180 21.00 -1.81 -4.16
CA SER A 180 20.13 -0.88 -3.44
C SER A 180 19.32 -1.59 -2.36
N ILE A 181 18.67 -2.70 -2.72
CA ILE A 181 17.93 -3.56 -1.79
C ILE A 181 18.87 -4.10 -0.71
N ALA A 182 20.06 -4.58 -1.08
CA ALA A 182 21.02 -5.09 -0.10
C ALA A 182 21.44 -4.02 0.92
N PHE A 183 21.61 -2.76 0.53
CA PHE A 183 21.90 -1.68 1.48
C PHE A 183 20.71 -1.35 2.37
N VAL A 184 19.51 -1.26 1.79
CA VAL A 184 18.27 -0.94 2.52
C VAL A 184 17.95 -1.98 3.59
N PHE A 185 18.14 -3.27 3.30
CA PHE A 185 17.83 -4.35 4.24
C PHE A 185 19.04 -4.82 5.05
N GLY A 186 20.25 -4.73 4.52
CA GLY A 186 21.47 -5.19 5.19
C GLY A 186 21.99 -4.22 6.25
N MET A 187 21.93 -2.91 6.00
CA MET A 187 22.45 -1.93 6.96
C MET A 187 21.66 -1.85 8.28
N PRO A 188 20.32 -1.99 8.32
CA PRO A 188 19.60 -2.14 9.57
C PRO A 188 20.11 -3.31 10.43
N PHE A 189 20.40 -4.46 9.82
CA PHE A 189 20.94 -5.62 10.53
C PHE A 189 22.34 -5.35 11.10
N VAL A 190 23.23 -4.77 10.29
CA VAL A 190 24.58 -4.39 10.74
C VAL A 190 24.51 -3.34 11.85
N GLY A 191 23.64 -2.35 11.70
CA GLY A 191 23.40 -1.31 12.70
C GLY A 191 22.93 -1.90 14.03
N ALA A 192 21.97 -2.82 14.00
CA ALA A 192 21.47 -3.52 15.19
C ALA A 192 22.59 -4.31 15.90
N LEU A 193 23.40 -5.05 15.12
CA LEU A 193 24.55 -5.79 15.64
C LEU A 193 25.56 -4.88 16.33
N VAL A 194 25.96 -3.80 15.66
CA VAL A 194 26.93 -2.83 16.21
C VAL A 194 26.37 -2.17 17.47
N GLY A 195 25.09 -1.78 17.46
CA GLY A 195 24.42 -1.21 18.62
C GLY A 195 24.45 -2.13 19.84
N GLU A 196 24.10 -3.40 19.67
CA GLU A 196 24.12 -4.39 20.75
C GLU A 196 25.56 -4.67 21.23
N LEU A 197 26.50 -4.87 20.30
CA LEU A 197 27.90 -5.18 20.64
C LEU A 197 28.57 -4.04 21.40
N VAL A 198 28.34 -2.79 21.00
CA VAL A 198 28.87 -1.61 21.71
C VAL A 198 28.24 -1.51 23.09
N SER A 199 26.93 -1.69 23.20
CA SER A 199 26.25 -1.60 24.51
C SER A 199 26.69 -2.69 25.48
N ARG A 200 26.89 -3.92 25.00
CA ARG A 200 27.30 -5.04 25.86
C ARG A 200 28.80 -5.02 26.13
N GLY A 201 29.63 -4.66 25.16
CA GLY A 201 31.07 -4.53 25.34
C GLY A 201 31.44 -3.49 26.40
N LEU A 202 30.67 -2.39 26.51
CA LEU A 202 30.82 -1.41 27.57
C LEU A 202 30.33 -1.88 28.95
N LYS A 203 29.45 -2.90 29.00
CA LYS A 203 28.82 -3.38 30.23
C LYS A 203 29.52 -4.61 30.82
N ASP A 204 29.97 -5.53 29.97
CA ASP A 204 30.54 -6.83 30.36
C ASP A 204 32.08 -6.81 30.48
N GLN A 205 32.73 -5.65 30.28
CA GLN A 205 34.17 -5.49 30.50
C GLN A 205 34.61 -5.82 31.95
N GLY A 206 33.66 -5.93 32.89
CA GLY A 206 33.89 -6.32 34.28
C GLY A 206 33.57 -7.79 34.64
N ASP A 207 32.77 -8.51 33.84
CA ASP A 207 32.08 -9.73 34.31
C ASP A 207 32.58 -11.05 33.71
N GLY A 208 33.59 -11.01 32.82
CA GLY A 208 34.25 -12.22 32.30
C GLY A 208 33.36 -13.12 31.43
N VAL A 209 32.28 -12.57 30.87
CA VAL A 209 31.34 -13.30 30.02
C VAL A 209 32.03 -13.75 28.72
N PRO A 210 31.92 -15.03 28.32
CA PRO A 210 32.53 -15.53 27.10
C PRO A 210 31.94 -14.85 25.85
N LEU A 211 32.84 -14.40 24.95
CA LEU A 211 32.53 -13.69 23.70
C LEU A 211 31.47 -14.41 22.83
N THR A 212 31.43 -15.74 22.89
CA THR A 212 30.49 -16.56 22.13
C THR A 212 29.03 -16.35 22.52
N HIS A 213 28.75 -16.10 23.80
CA HIS A 213 27.39 -15.79 24.28
C HIS A 213 26.97 -14.39 23.88
N LEU A 214 27.89 -13.42 23.99
CA LEU A 214 27.66 -12.04 23.56
C LEU A 214 27.30 -11.96 22.06
N LEU A 215 28.05 -12.67 21.22
CA LEU A 215 27.80 -12.72 19.78
C LEU A 215 26.46 -13.39 19.45
N ARG A 216 26.14 -14.51 20.09
CA ARG A 216 24.87 -15.23 19.86
C ARG A 216 23.67 -14.34 20.13
N ASP A 217 23.63 -13.71 21.29
CA ASP A 217 22.50 -12.87 21.68
C ASP A 217 22.38 -11.62 20.80
N SER A 218 23.51 -11.04 20.39
CA SER A 218 23.55 -9.89 19.48
C SER A 218 23.01 -10.24 18.10
N VAL A 219 23.41 -11.39 17.57
CA VAL A 219 22.89 -11.92 16.31
C VAL A 219 21.39 -12.20 16.40
N GLN A 220 20.91 -12.77 17.50
CA GLN A 220 19.48 -13.02 17.69
C GLN A 220 18.66 -11.72 17.74
N SER A 221 19.13 -10.71 18.47
CA SER A 221 18.50 -9.37 18.55
C SER A 221 18.42 -8.72 17.15
N ALA A 222 19.55 -8.67 16.44
CA ALA A 222 19.63 -8.10 15.10
C ALA A 222 18.76 -8.85 14.08
N THR A 223 18.73 -10.18 14.16
CA THR A 223 17.90 -11.02 13.28
C THR A 223 16.42 -10.75 13.51
N THR A 224 16.00 -10.56 14.77
CA THR A 224 14.60 -10.27 15.10
C THR A 224 14.15 -8.91 14.52
N GLN A 225 15.00 -7.89 14.62
CA GLN A 225 14.70 -6.57 14.05
C GLN A 225 14.68 -6.61 12.52
N TRP A 226 15.62 -7.34 11.92
CA TRP A 226 15.66 -7.53 10.48
C TRP A 226 14.43 -8.28 9.96
N LEU A 227 14.03 -9.37 10.62
CA LEU A 227 12.81 -10.11 10.28
C LEU A 227 11.56 -9.24 10.42
N CYS A 228 11.48 -8.41 11.45
CA CYS A 228 10.37 -7.47 11.63
C CYS A 228 10.28 -6.48 10.45
N LEU A 229 11.41 -5.93 10.02
CA LEU A 229 11.48 -5.01 8.88
C LEU A 229 11.14 -5.69 7.55
N VAL A 230 11.61 -6.92 7.33
CA VAL A 230 11.23 -7.72 6.13
C VAL A 230 9.73 -7.99 6.13
N LEU A 231 9.17 -8.33 7.29
CA LEU A 231 7.74 -8.61 7.44
C LEU A 231 6.88 -7.36 7.18
N THR A 232 7.22 -6.21 7.75
CA THR A 232 6.46 -4.96 7.50
C THR A 232 6.52 -4.55 6.03
N THR A 233 7.71 -4.62 5.41
CA THR A 233 7.89 -4.35 3.98
C THR A 233 7.05 -5.30 3.13
N THR A 234 7.02 -6.58 3.47
CA THR A 234 6.20 -7.58 2.75
C THR A 234 4.72 -7.22 2.83
N PHE A 235 4.21 -6.87 4.02
CA PHE A 235 2.82 -6.43 4.18
C PHE A 235 2.50 -5.17 3.37
N LYS A 236 3.40 -4.19 3.34
CA LYS A 236 3.22 -2.98 2.51
C LYS A 236 3.14 -3.31 1.02
N LEU A 237 4.00 -4.21 0.55
CA LEU A 237 4.03 -4.62 -0.85
C LEU A 237 2.75 -5.36 -1.26
N VAL A 238 2.29 -6.30 -0.43
CA VAL A 238 1.01 -6.99 -0.65
C VAL A 238 -0.15 -6.00 -0.67
N PHE A 239 -0.17 -5.03 0.26
CA PHE A 239 -1.17 -3.98 0.30
C PHE A 239 -1.12 -3.11 -0.97
N GLY A 240 0.06 -2.65 -1.39
CA GLY A 240 0.23 -1.83 -2.59
C GLY A 240 -0.23 -2.54 -3.86
N ILE A 241 0.08 -3.83 -4.01
CA ILE A 241 -0.43 -4.66 -5.12
C ILE A 241 -1.96 -4.77 -5.05
N GLY A 242 -2.51 -5.04 -3.86
CA GLY A 242 -3.97 -5.13 -3.66
C GLY A 242 -4.70 -3.85 -4.04
N VAL A 243 -4.15 -2.68 -3.68
CA VAL A 243 -4.68 -1.37 -4.06
C VAL A 243 -4.63 -1.16 -5.57
N LEU A 244 -3.52 -1.49 -6.22
CA LEU A 244 -3.39 -1.40 -7.68
C LEU A 244 -4.41 -2.32 -8.38
N THR A 245 -4.56 -3.56 -7.92
CA THR A 245 -5.57 -4.48 -8.47
C THR A 245 -6.98 -3.94 -8.27
N GLY A 246 -7.29 -3.40 -7.08
CA GLY A 246 -8.58 -2.77 -6.81
C GLY A 246 -8.86 -1.58 -7.73
N ALA A 247 -7.86 -0.74 -7.98
CA ALA A 247 -7.97 0.39 -8.92
C ALA A 247 -8.28 -0.08 -10.35
N ILE A 248 -7.58 -1.12 -10.82
CA ILE A 248 -7.81 -1.70 -12.15
C ILE A 248 -9.22 -2.30 -12.25
N VAL A 249 -9.67 -3.05 -11.24
CA VAL A 249 -11.01 -3.64 -11.22
C VAL A 249 -12.09 -2.55 -11.25
N LEU A 250 -11.94 -1.48 -10.46
CA LEU A 250 -12.89 -0.36 -10.47
C LEU A 250 -12.95 0.31 -11.84
N LEU A 251 -11.79 0.52 -12.48
CA LEU A 251 -11.74 1.05 -13.84
C LEU A 251 -12.47 0.14 -14.84
N VAL A 252 -12.19 -1.16 -14.82
CA VAL A 252 -12.80 -2.11 -15.77
C VAL A 252 -14.31 -2.18 -15.59
N VAL A 253 -14.80 -2.35 -14.35
CA VAL A 253 -16.23 -2.50 -14.05
C VAL A 253 -17.04 -1.26 -14.45
N GLN A 254 -16.45 -0.07 -14.39
CA GLN A 254 -17.15 1.16 -14.75
C GLN A 254 -17.09 1.51 -16.24
N THR A 255 -16.16 0.90 -16.98
CA THR A 255 -16.07 1.05 -18.44
C THR A 255 -16.95 0.07 -19.22
N THR A 256 -17.50 -0.97 -18.56
CA THR A 256 -18.36 -2.00 -19.14
C THR A 256 -19.82 -1.79 -18.78
#